data_AF-R0BJW8-F1
#
_entry.id   AF-R0BJW8-F1
#
_cell.length_a   1.000
_cell.length_b   1.000
_cell.length_c   1.000
_cell.angle_alpha   90.00
_cell.angle_beta   90.00
_cell.angle_gamma   90.00
#
_symmetry.space_group_name_H-M   'P 1'
#
loop_
_entity.id
_entity.type
_entity.pdbx_description
1 polymer ?
#
loop_
_entity_poly.entity_id
_entity_poly.type
_entity_poly.pdbx_seq_one_letter_code
_entity_poly.pdbx_strand_id
1 'polypeptide(L)'
;MEQLYLFEIEKKIKGAVELLKMCESAALTMNPAGYYLAFSGGKDSLVIYHLAKMAGVRFEAHYHLTTVEPPELVHFIRRNYPDVMIDYPPITMWNLIIKKQLPPYRNARYCCSVLKETGGEGRFVITGVRWQESRKRESRGAVEVLGSRKPDLILNNDNEESRRIIENCQLKGKRLVNPIVSWTENEVWLFIYSQKIAYCELYDCGFRRLGCIGCPLASVKNREWEFKRYPKFREAYIRTFDRMVEARRDAGKSDGNWNSGEAVFNWWMYGNPKQEKQIEGQMEFNCNEELYDKAV
;
A
#
# COMPACT_ATOMS: atom_id res chain seq x y z
N MET A 1 29.44 -16.94 -3.88
CA MET A 1 27.98 -16.76 -3.88
C MET A 1 27.59 -15.29 -3.88
N GLU A 2 28.15 -14.44 -3.00
CA GLU A 2 27.86 -12.99 -2.96
C GLU A 2 28.11 -12.25 -4.30
N GLN A 3 29.20 -12.56 -5.00
CA GLN A 3 29.50 -11.94 -6.32
C GLN A 3 28.45 -12.27 -7.40
N LEU A 4 27.84 -13.45 -7.36
CA LEU A 4 26.78 -13.85 -8.30
C LEU A 4 25.49 -13.07 -8.05
N TYR A 5 25.11 -12.89 -6.79
CA TYR A 5 23.95 -12.08 -6.40
C TYR A 5 24.12 -10.60 -6.76
N LEU A 6 25.35 -10.07 -6.60
CA LEU A 6 25.65 -8.69 -6.98
C LEU A 6 25.55 -8.47 -8.50
N PHE A 7 26.00 -9.44 -9.29
CA PHE A 7 25.89 -9.37 -10.75
C PHE A 7 24.44 -9.45 -11.24
N GLU A 8 23.60 -10.27 -10.59
CA GLU A 8 22.19 -10.40 -10.95
C GLU A 8 21.40 -9.12 -10.66
N ILE A 9 21.64 -8.49 -9.49
CA ILE A 9 20.99 -7.21 -9.16
C ILE A 9 21.45 -6.08 -10.09
N GLU A 10 22.72 -6.02 -10.48
CA GLU A 10 23.21 -5.05 -11.46
C GLU A 10 22.49 -5.17 -12.81
N LYS A 11 22.24 -6.40 -13.28
CA LYS A 11 21.46 -6.63 -14.51
C LYS A 11 20.03 -6.12 -14.36
N LYS A 12 19.39 -6.37 -13.22
CA LYS A 12 18.03 -5.88 -12.94
C LYS A 12 17.96 -4.36 -12.81
N ILE A 13 18.98 -3.72 -12.21
CA ILE A 13 19.12 -2.26 -12.15
C ILE A 13 19.23 -1.68 -13.56
N LYS A 14 20.11 -2.24 -14.40
CA LYS A 14 20.26 -1.80 -15.80
C LYS A 14 18.95 -1.92 -16.57
N GLY A 15 18.27 -3.06 -16.48
CA GLY A 15 16.97 -3.26 -17.14
C GLY A 15 15.90 -2.28 -16.66
N ALA A 16 15.85 -2.00 -15.36
CA ALA A 16 14.94 -1.00 -14.80
C ALA A 16 15.23 0.42 -15.30
N VAL A 17 16.50 0.81 -15.37
CA VAL A 17 16.93 2.11 -15.89
C VAL A 17 16.64 2.24 -17.39
N GLU A 18 16.92 1.21 -18.17
CA GLU A 18 16.62 1.16 -19.59
C GLU A 18 15.12 1.29 -19.86
N LEU A 19 14.28 0.60 -19.10
CA LEU A 19 12.82 0.71 -19.20
C LEU A 19 12.34 2.15 -18.96
N LEU A 20 12.86 2.81 -17.93
CA LEU A 20 12.52 4.21 -17.62
C LEU A 20 12.99 5.17 -18.72
N LYS A 21 14.16 4.95 -19.32
CA LYS A 21 14.63 5.76 -20.45
C LYS A 21 13.79 5.52 -21.71
N MET A 22 13.42 4.26 -21.98
CA MET A 22 12.60 3.90 -23.14
C MET A 22 11.23 4.56 -23.14
N CYS A 23 10.60 4.70 -21.97
CA CYS A 23 9.28 5.31 -21.86
C CYS A 23 9.33 6.85 -21.72
N GLU A 24 10.51 7.47 -21.63
CA GLU A 24 10.64 8.88 -21.25
C GLU A 24 10.06 9.83 -22.30
N SER A 25 10.34 9.58 -23.58
CA SER A 25 9.79 10.38 -24.69
C SER A 25 8.26 10.40 -24.67
N ALA A 26 7.63 9.25 -24.44
CA ALA A 26 6.19 9.12 -24.30
C ALA A 26 5.67 9.82 -23.03
N ALA A 27 6.39 9.70 -21.91
CA ALA A 27 6.05 10.38 -20.66
C ALA A 27 6.07 11.91 -20.81
N LEU A 28 7.10 12.46 -21.45
CA LEU A 28 7.25 13.90 -21.73
C LEU A 28 6.19 14.40 -22.73
N THR A 29 5.82 13.57 -23.70
CA THR A 29 4.73 13.88 -24.65
C THR A 29 3.38 13.97 -23.96
N MET A 30 3.12 13.10 -22.98
CA MET A 30 1.88 13.14 -22.19
C MET A 30 1.87 14.30 -21.19
N ASN A 31 3.01 14.61 -20.57
CA ASN A 31 3.13 15.72 -19.64
C ASN A 31 4.58 16.28 -19.64
N PRO A 32 4.79 17.58 -19.87
CA PRO A 32 6.12 18.20 -19.85
C PRO A 32 6.88 18.06 -18.52
N ALA A 33 6.18 17.83 -17.42
CA ALA A 33 6.78 17.53 -16.12
C ALA A 33 7.35 16.11 -16.02
N GLY A 34 7.13 15.27 -17.04
CA GLY A 34 7.60 13.89 -17.11
C GLY A 34 6.77 12.94 -16.25
N TYR A 35 7.42 11.90 -15.73
CA TYR A 35 6.76 10.86 -14.95
C TYR A 35 6.12 11.38 -13.68
N TYR A 36 4.99 10.77 -13.30
CA TYR A 36 4.44 10.87 -11.96
C TYR A 36 4.93 9.68 -11.13
N LEU A 37 5.76 9.90 -10.13
CA LEU A 37 6.31 8.83 -9.30
C LEU A 37 5.49 8.69 -8.01
N ALA A 38 4.85 7.53 -7.83
CA ALA A 38 4.06 7.23 -6.64
C ALA A 38 4.99 6.89 -5.46
N PHE A 39 5.28 7.89 -4.63
CA PHE A 39 6.21 7.78 -3.51
C PHE A 39 5.46 7.55 -2.20
N SER A 40 5.87 6.56 -1.40
CA SER A 40 5.23 6.25 -0.10
C SER A 40 6.18 6.36 1.10
N GLY A 41 7.48 6.56 0.85
CA GLY A 41 8.54 6.45 1.84
C GLY A 41 8.87 5.03 2.29
N GLY A 42 8.13 4.02 1.80
CA GLY A 42 8.46 2.61 2.00
C GLY A 42 9.56 2.14 1.04
N LYS A 43 10.23 1.03 1.40
CA LYS A 43 11.37 0.44 0.70
C LYS A 43 11.21 0.40 -0.83
N ASP A 44 10.08 -0.10 -1.32
CA ASP A 44 9.84 -0.27 -2.76
C ASP A 44 9.76 1.10 -3.48
N SER A 45 9.19 2.12 -2.82
CA SER A 45 9.12 3.48 -3.36
C SER A 45 10.46 4.23 -3.31
N LEU A 46 11.32 3.88 -2.35
CA LEU A 46 12.70 4.41 -2.30
C LEU A 46 13.50 3.90 -3.50
N VAL A 47 13.36 2.60 -3.82
CA VAL A 47 14.06 1.99 -4.96
C VAL A 47 13.64 2.66 -6.27
N ILE A 48 12.34 2.79 -6.56
CA ILE A 48 11.91 3.43 -7.82
C ILE A 48 12.33 4.90 -7.91
N TYR A 49 12.37 5.63 -6.79
CA TYR A 49 12.83 7.01 -6.76
C TYR A 49 14.31 7.11 -7.16
N HIS A 50 15.14 6.26 -6.55
CA HIS A 50 16.58 6.24 -6.84
C HIS A 50 16.87 5.68 -8.24
N LEU A 51 16.12 4.68 -8.72
CA LEU A 51 16.21 4.22 -10.11
C LEU A 51 15.85 5.32 -11.11
N ALA A 52 14.82 6.12 -10.84
CA ALA A 52 14.46 7.26 -11.69
C ALA A 52 15.56 8.34 -11.71
N LYS A 53 16.16 8.66 -10.55
CA LYS A 53 17.33 9.57 -10.48
C LYS A 53 18.53 8.99 -11.25
N MET A 54 18.84 7.71 -11.08
CA MET A 54 19.94 7.03 -11.80
C MET A 54 19.71 6.98 -13.31
N ALA A 55 18.45 6.86 -13.74
CA ALA A 55 18.10 6.90 -15.15
C ALA A 55 18.25 8.30 -15.76
N GLY A 56 18.29 9.35 -14.93
CA GLY A 56 18.37 10.74 -15.39
C GLY A 56 17.08 11.23 -16.04
N VAL A 57 15.96 10.53 -15.81
CA VAL A 57 14.67 10.86 -16.43
C VAL A 57 13.97 12.00 -15.70
N ARG A 58 13.14 12.78 -16.41
CA ARG A 58 12.32 13.81 -15.78
C ARG A 58 11.13 13.21 -15.04
N PHE A 59 10.96 13.54 -13.75
CA PHE A 59 9.82 13.10 -12.95
C PHE A 59 9.48 14.04 -11.81
N GLU A 60 8.23 13.95 -11.33
CA GLU A 60 7.76 14.53 -10.08
C GLU A 60 7.35 13.39 -9.14
N ALA A 61 7.89 13.38 -7.92
CA ALA A 61 7.55 12.40 -6.91
C ALA A 61 6.47 12.93 -5.98
N HIS A 62 5.44 12.12 -5.76
CA HIS A 62 4.24 12.50 -5.03
C HIS A 62 3.99 11.56 -3.86
N TYR A 63 3.89 12.14 -2.67
CA TYR A 63 3.55 11.46 -1.43
C TYR A 63 2.15 11.86 -0.97
N HIS A 64 1.22 10.91 -1.06
CA HIS A 64 -0.16 11.08 -0.60
C HIS A 64 -0.29 10.85 0.90
N LEU A 65 -0.53 11.93 1.63
CA LEU A 65 -0.77 11.87 3.07
C LEU A 65 -2.23 11.47 3.34
N THR A 66 -2.43 10.52 4.25
CA THR A 66 -3.73 9.95 4.60
C THR A 66 -4.17 10.25 6.02
N THR A 67 -3.38 11.05 6.76
CA THR A 67 -3.63 11.51 8.13
C THR A 67 -3.51 10.43 9.20
N VAL A 68 -3.12 9.21 8.83
CA VAL A 68 -2.99 8.06 9.73
C VAL A 68 -1.69 7.28 9.55
N GLU A 69 -0.66 7.96 9.05
CA GLU A 69 0.68 7.41 8.93
C GLU A 69 1.41 7.39 10.28
N PRO A 70 2.35 6.43 10.45
CA PRO A 70 3.35 6.51 11.50
C PRO A 70 4.08 7.85 11.44
N PRO A 71 4.16 8.59 12.57
CA PRO A 71 4.89 9.86 12.62
C PRO A 71 6.32 9.71 12.10
N GLU A 72 7.04 8.67 12.49
CA GLU A 72 8.43 8.40 12.11
C GLU A 72 8.61 8.35 10.57
N LEU A 73 7.63 7.77 9.85
CA LEU A 73 7.63 7.75 8.39
C LEU A 73 7.48 9.16 7.81
N VAL A 74 6.55 9.96 8.32
CA VAL A 74 6.33 11.33 7.84
C VAL A 74 7.57 12.19 8.08
N HIS A 75 8.18 12.09 9.26
CA HIS A 75 9.42 12.81 9.58
C HIS A 75 10.58 12.37 8.70
N PHE A 76 10.71 11.06 8.45
CA PHE A 76 11.72 10.50 7.57
C PHE A 76 11.61 11.06 6.14
N ILE A 77 10.41 11.07 5.56
CA ILE A 77 10.15 11.59 4.21
C ILE A 77 10.53 13.08 4.15
N ARG A 78 10.01 13.89 5.08
CA ARG A 78 10.25 15.34 5.11
C ARG A 78 11.73 15.70 5.25
N ARG A 79 12.50 14.90 6.00
CA ARG A 79 13.92 15.14 6.24
C ARG A 79 14.80 14.72 5.06
N ASN A 80 14.54 13.55 4.49
CA ASN A 80 15.46 12.92 3.52
C ASN A 80 15.06 13.16 2.06
N TYR A 81 13.80 13.51 1.81
CA TYR A 81 13.25 13.68 0.46
C TYR A 81 12.47 15.00 0.34
N PRO A 82 13.13 16.16 0.51
CA PRO A 82 12.47 17.47 0.47
C PRO A 82 11.94 17.84 -0.92
N ASP A 83 12.39 17.16 -1.98
CA ASP A 83 11.92 17.34 -3.36
C ASP A 83 10.65 16.52 -3.68
N VAL A 84 10.20 15.67 -2.75
CA VAL A 84 8.93 14.95 -2.88
C VAL A 84 7.76 15.86 -2.49
N MET A 85 6.82 16.00 -3.42
CA MET A 85 5.61 16.79 -3.23
C MET A 85 4.65 16.07 -2.28
N ILE A 86 4.25 16.74 -1.20
CA ILE A 86 3.28 16.19 -0.25
C ILE A 86 1.87 16.59 -0.70
N ASP A 87 1.11 15.61 -1.15
CA ASP A 87 -0.30 15.78 -1.52
C ASP A 87 -1.16 15.65 -0.27
N TYR A 88 -1.75 16.77 0.17
CA TYR A 88 -2.65 16.80 1.31
C TYR A 88 -4.07 16.39 0.88
N PRO A 89 -4.74 15.52 1.65
CA PRO A 89 -6.05 15.03 1.26
C PRO A 89 -7.12 16.09 1.53
N PRO A 90 -8.19 16.14 0.72
CA PRO A 90 -9.29 17.10 0.93
C PRO A 90 -10.11 16.82 2.19
N ILE A 91 -9.97 15.62 2.76
CA ILE A 91 -10.66 15.16 3.96
C ILE A 91 -9.75 14.26 4.78
N THR A 92 -9.80 14.37 6.11
CA THR A 92 -9.07 13.46 7.00
C THR A 92 -9.67 12.06 6.97
N MET A 93 -8.88 11.04 7.35
CA MET A 93 -9.39 9.68 7.53
C MET A 93 -10.58 9.66 8.48
N TRP A 94 -10.51 10.44 9.56
CA TRP A 94 -11.53 10.52 10.60
C TRP A 94 -12.88 10.98 10.04
N ASN A 95 -12.87 12.10 9.31
CA ASN A 95 -14.08 12.64 8.70
C ASN A 95 -14.58 11.77 7.53
N LEU A 96 -13.66 11.09 6.82
CA LEU A 96 -14.02 10.18 5.74
C LEU A 96 -14.78 8.96 6.26
N ILE A 97 -14.37 8.39 7.40
CA ILE A 97 -15.06 7.26 8.06
C ILE A 97 -16.49 7.65 8.41
N ILE A 98 -16.69 8.83 9.03
CA ILE A 98 -18.00 9.34 9.39
C ILE A 98 -18.86 9.55 8.13
N LYS A 99 -18.32 10.20 7.10
CA LYS A 99 -19.02 10.44 5.82
C LYS A 99 -19.43 9.14 5.12
N LYS A 100 -18.60 8.11 5.19
CA LYS A 100 -18.90 6.79 4.60
C LYS A 100 -19.77 5.93 5.49
N GLN A 101 -19.94 6.30 6.77
CA GLN A 101 -20.75 5.57 7.75
C GLN A 101 -20.35 4.09 7.84
N LEU A 102 -19.06 3.79 7.63
CA LEU A 102 -18.53 2.44 7.49
C LEU A 102 -17.02 2.46 7.79
N PRO A 103 -16.48 1.62 8.68
CA PRO A 103 -15.04 1.51 8.86
C PRO A 103 -14.40 0.97 7.56
N PRO A 104 -13.19 1.39 7.17
CA PRO A 104 -12.53 0.81 6.01
C PRO A 104 -12.20 -0.64 6.33
N TYR A 105 -12.50 -1.58 5.44
CA TYR A 105 -12.13 -2.99 5.62
C TYR A 105 -11.62 -3.57 4.31
N ARG A 106 -11.16 -4.83 4.33
CA ARG A 106 -10.45 -5.46 3.22
C ARG A 106 -11.16 -5.34 1.86
N ASN A 107 -12.50 -5.40 1.84
CA ASN A 107 -13.30 -5.29 0.61
C ASN A 107 -13.84 -3.87 0.37
N ALA A 108 -13.86 -2.99 1.38
CA ALA A 108 -14.28 -1.59 1.24
C ALA A 108 -13.08 -0.66 1.42
N ARG A 109 -12.24 -0.59 0.38
CA ARG A 109 -10.98 0.18 0.36
C ARG A 109 -11.16 1.65 -0.07
N TYR A 110 -12.28 2.26 0.30
CA TYR A 110 -12.61 3.64 -0.10
C TYR A 110 -11.55 4.66 0.36
N CYS A 111 -10.80 4.36 1.43
CA CYS A 111 -9.77 5.25 1.93
C CYS A 111 -8.58 5.34 0.97
N CYS A 112 -8.23 4.26 0.26
CA CYS A 112 -7.18 4.30 -0.76
C CYS A 112 -7.63 5.12 -1.96
N SER A 113 -8.86 4.93 -2.43
CA SER A 113 -9.38 5.64 -3.60
C SER A 113 -9.53 7.14 -3.37
N VAL A 114 -9.93 7.55 -2.15
CA VAL A 114 -10.16 8.97 -1.83
C VAL A 114 -8.88 9.68 -1.38
N LEU A 115 -7.97 8.99 -0.68
CA LEU A 115 -6.83 9.64 -0.02
C LEU A 115 -5.47 9.32 -0.67
N LYS A 116 -5.36 8.30 -1.53
CA LYS A 116 -4.06 7.86 -2.09
C LYS A 116 -4.02 7.73 -3.61
N GLU A 117 -5.11 7.31 -4.22
CA GLU A 117 -5.14 6.91 -5.63
C GLU A 117 -5.72 8.01 -6.54
N THR A 118 -5.73 9.26 -6.07
CA THR A 118 -6.28 10.42 -6.79
C THR A 118 -5.32 11.05 -7.80
N GLY A 119 -4.03 10.70 -7.74
CA GLY A 119 -2.98 11.31 -8.56
C GLY A 119 -2.61 10.55 -9.85
N GLY A 120 -1.92 11.27 -10.75
CA GLY A 120 -1.31 10.70 -11.95
C GLY A 120 -2.28 10.42 -13.11
N GLU A 121 -3.46 11.04 -13.11
CA GLU A 121 -4.38 10.97 -14.24
C GLU A 121 -3.75 11.60 -15.49
N GLY A 122 -3.87 10.93 -16.64
CA GLY A 122 -3.27 11.39 -17.90
C GLY A 122 -1.74 11.42 -17.93
N ARG A 123 -1.06 10.76 -17.00
CA ARG A 123 0.42 10.68 -16.94
C ARG A 123 0.93 9.24 -16.99
N PHE A 124 2.21 9.10 -17.33
CA PHE A 124 2.96 7.88 -17.02
C PHE A 124 3.30 7.87 -15.53
N VAL A 125 2.87 6.81 -14.84
CA VAL A 125 2.97 6.68 -13.40
C VAL A 125 3.92 5.56 -13.04
N ILE A 126 5.03 5.88 -12.38
CA ILE A 126 5.98 4.89 -11.88
C ILE A 126 5.45 4.35 -10.55
N THR A 127 5.34 3.02 -10.43
CA THR A 127 4.92 2.38 -9.17
C THR A 127 5.86 1.27 -8.72
N GLY A 128 5.98 1.10 -7.41
CA GLY A 128 6.83 0.07 -6.77
C GLY A 128 6.10 -1.26 -6.58
N VAL A 129 5.28 -1.68 -7.53
CA VAL A 129 4.56 -2.96 -7.43
C VAL A 129 5.48 -4.11 -7.81
N ARG A 130 5.48 -5.19 -7.02
CA ARG A 130 6.23 -6.43 -7.28
C ARG A 130 5.33 -7.66 -7.37
N TRP A 131 5.68 -8.62 -8.22
CA TRP A 131 4.97 -9.91 -8.37
C TRP A 131 4.92 -10.69 -7.06
N GLN A 132 6.03 -10.71 -6.31
CA GLN A 132 6.14 -11.44 -5.05
C GLN A 132 5.08 -11.05 -4.00
N GLU A 133 4.50 -9.84 -4.10
CA GLU A 133 3.48 -9.41 -3.13
C GLU A 133 2.13 -10.14 -3.28
N SER A 134 1.82 -10.72 -4.44
CA SER A 134 0.56 -11.45 -4.64
C SER A 134 0.55 -12.28 -5.92
N ARG A 135 0.02 -13.49 -5.88
CA ARG A 135 -0.28 -14.32 -7.08
C ARG A 135 -1.13 -13.58 -8.12
N LYS A 136 -2.05 -12.71 -7.70
CA LYS A 136 -2.86 -11.89 -8.63
C LYS A 136 -2.06 -10.83 -9.39
N ARG A 137 -0.82 -10.56 -8.95
CA ARG A 137 0.07 -9.58 -9.58
C ARG A 137 1.04 -10.22 -10.55
N GLU A 138 1.21 -11.54 -10.55
CA GLU A 138 2.11 -12.25 -11.47
C GLU A 138 1.74 -12.04 -12.94
N SER A 139 0.45 -11.79 -13.24
CA SER A 139 -0.04 -11.46 -14.57
C SER A 139 0.13 -9.97 -14.96
N ARG A 140 0.78 -9.15 -14.12
CA ARG A 140 0.98 -7.71 -14.39
C ARG A 140 2.24 -7.47 -15.20
N GLY A 141 2.13 -6.62 -16.22
CA GLY A 141 3.24 -6.22 -17.09
C GLY A 141 4.14 -5.16 -16.46
N ALA A 142 5.34 -5.00 -17.04
CA ALA A 142 6.27 -3.93 -16.69
C ALA A 142 5.72 -2.54 -17.09
N VAL A 143 4.90 -2.48 -18.14
CA VAL A 143 4.12 -1.30 -18.54
C VAL A 143 2.66 -1.73 -18.66
N GLU A 144 1.74 -0.92 -18.14
CA GLU A 144 0.31 -1.17 -18.23
C GLU A 144 -0.46 0.07 -18.68
N VAL A 145 -1.48 -0.14 -19.52
CA VAL A 145 -2.44 0.87 -19.92
C VAL A 145 -3.70 0.73 -19.08
N LEU A 146 -4.01 1.72 -18.22
CA LEU A 146 -5.27 1.74 -17.48
C LEU A 146 -6.36 2.43 -18.31
N GLY A 147 -7.38 1.66 -18.70
CA GLY A 147 -8.56 2.11 -19.47
C GLY A 147 -9.77 1.16 -19.31
N SER A 148 -10.93 1.55 -19.85
CA SER A 148 -12.22 0.82 -19.69
C SER A 148 -12.33 -0.49 -20.48
N ARG A 149 -11.34 -0.82 -21.31
CA ARG A 149 -11.17 -2.15 -21.91
C ARG A 149 -9.97 -2.82 -21.24
N LYS A 150 -9.97 -4.16 -21.20
CA LYS A 150 -8.91 -4.99 -20.57
C LYS A 150 -7.51 -4.42 -20.88
N PRO A 151 -6.52 -4.62 -19.98
CA PRO A 151 -5.16 -4.13 -20.23
C PRO A 151 -4.60 -4.80 -21.48
N ASP A 152 -4.71 -4.11 -22.62
CA ASP A 152 -4.37 -4.66 -23.94
C ASP A 152 -2.85 -4.75 -24.15
N LEU A 153 -2.03 -4.27 -23.21
CA LEU A 153 -0.58 -4.17 -23.36
C LEU A 153 0.12 -4.61 -22.08
N ILE A 154 0.52 -5.89 -22.06
CA ILE A 154 1.51 -6.46 -21.14
C ILE A 154 2.81 -6.53 -21.93
N LEU A 155 3.65 -5.49 -21.82
CA LEU A 155 4.95 -5.51 -22.48
C LEU A 155 5.91 -6.37 -21.65
N ASN A 156 6.28 -7.52 -22.22
CA ASN A 156 7.46 -8.28 -21.82
C ASN A 156 8.70 -7.68 -22.51
N ASN A 157 9.87 -7.96 -21.94
CA ASN A 157 11.14 -7.25 -22.07
C ASN A 157 11.83 -7.27 -23.47
N ASP A 158 11.07 -7.31 -24.58
CA ASP A 158 11.61 -7.38 -25.94
C ASP A 158 11.62 -5.98 -26.59
N ASN A 159 12.83 -5.55 -26.96
CA ASN A 159 13.21 -4.14 -27.04
C ASN A 159 12.73 -3.34 -28.27
N GLU A 160 12.13 -3.96 -29.29
CA GLU A 160 11.81 -3.28 -30.56
C GLU A 160 10.31 -3.14 -30.81
N GLU A 161 9.53 -4.18 -30.57
CA GLU A 161 8.06 -4.15 -30.67
C GLU A 161 7.45 -3.29 -29.54
N SER A 162 8.04 -3.37 -28.34
CA SER A 162 7.64 -2.58 -27.16
C SER A 162 7.73 -1.07 -27.40
N ARG A 163 8.77 -0.59 -28.12
CA ARG A 163 8.94 0.84 -28.43
C ARG A 163 7.87 1.35 -29.38
N ARG A 164 7.62 0.61 -30.47
CA ARG A 164 6.59 0.97 -31.47
C ARG A 164 5.19 0.98 -30.88
N ILE A 165 4.93 0.10 -29.90
CA ILE A 165 3.64 0.03 -29.20
C ILE A 165 3.46 1.22 -28.25
N ILE A 166 4.50 1.61 -27.51
CA ILE A 166 4.47 2.79 -26.63
C ILE A 166 4.28 4.06 -27.47
N GLU A 167 4.97 4.16 -28.60
CA GLU A 167 4.88 5.29 -29.54
C GLU A 167 3.52 5.36 -30.26
N ASN A 168 2.90 4.22 -30.61
CA ASN A 168 1.59 4.15 -31.26
C ASN A 168 0.40 4.14 -30.29
N CYS A 169 0.63 4.23 -28.98
CA CYS A 169 -0.43 4.17 -27.97
C CYS A 169 -1.27 5.45 -27.99
N GLN A 170 -2.48 5.39 -28.55
CA GLN A 170 -3.39 6.54 -28.63
C GLN A 170 -3.68 7.15 -27.24
N LEU A 171 -3.52 8.48 -27.17
CA LEU A 171 -3.22 9.37 -26.04
C LEU A 171 -4.26 9.50 -24.90
N LYS A 172 -4.97 8.45 -24.47
CA LYS A 172 -5.99 8.56 -23.40
C LYS A 172 -5.78 7.59 -22.24
N GLY A 173 -5.76 8.14 -21.02
CA GLY A 173 -5.77 7.40 -19.74
C GLY A 173 -4.42 7.36 -19.01
N LYS A 174 -4.46 6.88 -17.76
CA LYS A 174 -3.28 6.68 -16.91
C LYS A 174 -2.45 5.50 -17.43
N ARG A 175 -1.12 5.64 -17.44
CA ARG A 175 -0.18 4.56 -17.79
C ARG A 175 0.65 4.20 -16.56
N LEU A 176 0.93 2.92 -16.35
CA LEU A 176 1.78 2.48 -15.24
C LEU A 176 3.10 1.93 -15.78
N VAL A 177 4.19 2.24 -15.09
CA VAL A 177 5.51 1.63 -15.29
C VAL A 177 5.97 1.04 -13.97
N ASN A 178 6.29 -0.25 -13.97
CA ASN A 178 6.65 -1.02 -12.79
C ASN A 178 8.10 -1.53 -12.95
N PRO A 179 9.11 -0.67 -12.76
CA PRO A 179 10.52 -1.01 -13.07
C PRO A 179 11.09 -2.13 -12.20
N ILE A 180 10.48 -2.38 -11.05
CA ILE A 180 10.90 -3.41 -10.10
C ILE A 180 9.94 -4.60 -10.03
N VAL A 181 9.08 -4.79 -11.04
CA VAL A 181 7.98 -5.76 -10.99
C VAL A 181 8.45 -7.20 -10.71
N SER A 182 9.60 -7.59 -11.26
CA SER A 182 10.23 -8.89 -11.10
C SER A 182 11.22 -8.99 -9.92
N TRP A 183 11.33 -7.95 -9.09
CA TRP A 183 12.27 -7.91 -7.98
C TRP A 183 11.70 -8.61 -6.74
N THR A 184 12.57 -9.32 -6.05
CA THR A 184 12.31 -9.94 -4.75
C THR A 184 12.55 -8.93 -3.61
N GLU A 185 12.07 -9.26 -2.41
CA GLU A 185 12.30 -8.42 -1.22
C GLU A 185 13.78 -8.32 -0.87
N ASN A 186 14.54 -9.40 -1.04
CA ASN A 186 15.98 -9.41 -0.81
C ASN A 186 16.71 -8.50 -1.81
N GLU A 187 16.30 -8.51 -3.07
CA GLU A 187 16.87 -7.63 -4.10
C GLU A 187 16.58 -6.15 -3.84
N VAL A 188 15.37 -5.83 -3.36
CA VAL A 188 15.02 -4.47 -2.93
C VAL A 188 15.94 -4.00 -1.80
N TRP A 189 16.14 -4.82 -0.78
CA TRP A 189 17.04 -4.48 0.33
C TRP A 189 18.51 -4.44 -0.08
N LEU A 190 18.96 -5.39 -0.90
CA LEU A 190 20.32 -5.40 -1.43
C LEU A 190 20.61 -4.12 -2.21
N PHE A 191 19.66 -3.62 -3.00
CA PHE A 191 19.78 -2.33 -3.66
C PHE A 191 19.89 -1.17 -2.65
N ILE A 192 18.99 -1.12 -1.67
CA ILE A 192 19.00 -0.06 -0.64
C ILE A 192 20.34 -0.01 0.09
N TYR A 193 20.86 -1.16 0.52
CA TYR A 193 22.12 -1.24 1.25
C TYR A 193 23.33 -0.96 0.35
N SER A 194 23.38 -1.52 -0.86
CA SER A 194 24.51 -1.31 -1.79
C SER A 194 24.64 0.15 -2.23
N GLN A 195 23.51 0.83 -2.41
CA GLN A 195 23.46 2.26 -2.77
C GLN A 195 23.52 3.19 -1.55
N LYS A 196 23.65 2.64 -0.32
CA LYS A 196 23.66 3.40 0.94
C LYS A 196 22.48 4.36 1.07
N ILE A 197 21.30 3.93 0.61
CA ILE A 197 20.07 4.72 0.65
C ILE A 197 19.54 4.75 2.08
N ALA A 198 19.33 5.95 2.61
CA ALA A 198 18.64 6.12 3.89
C ALA A 198 17.22 5.53 3.79
N TYR A 199 16.80 4.80 4.81
CA TYR A 199 15.46 4.23 4.93
C TYR A 199 14.86 4.53 6.29
N CYS A 200 13.54 4.39 6.42
CA CYS A 200 12.83 4.69 7.67
C CYS A 200 13.17 3.67 8.78
N GLU A 201 13.54 4.15 9.96
CA GLU A 201 13.91 3.36 11.15
C GLU A 201 12.85 2.35 11.61
N LEU A 202 11.60 2.52 11.16
CA LEU A 202 10.53 1.57 11.45
C LEU A 202 10.86 0.17 10.90
N TYR A 203 11.62 0.07 9.82
CA TYR A 203 12.09 -1.22 9.32
C TYR A 203 12.98 -1.95 10.32
N ASP A 204 13.85 -1.23 11.04
CA ASP A 204 14.69 -1.79 12.12
C ASP A 204 13.88 -2.14 13.37
N CYS A 205 12.71 -1.51 13.53
CA CYS A 205 11.73 -1.86 14.57
C CYS A 205 10.87 -3.08 14.23
N GLY A 206 11.14 -3.78 13.13
CA GLY A 206 10.43 -5.00 12.72
C GLY A 206 9.23 -4.77 11.80
N PHE A 207 8.97 -3.53 11.34
CA PHE A 207 7.96 -3.31 10.31
C PHE A 207 8.43 -3.91 8.98
N ARG A 208 7.60 -4.73 8.34
CA ARG A 208 7.87 -5.25 6.97
C ARG A 208 7.26 -4.41 5.86
N ARG A 209 6.20 -3.67 6.19
CA ARG A 209 5.49 -2.76 5.29
C ARG A 209 5.16 -1.49 6.06
N LEU A 210 5.40 -0.35 5.43
CA LEU A 210 5.02 0.96 5.96
C LEU A 210 3.76 1.43 5.22
N GLY A 211 2.78 1.89 5.99
CA GLY A 211 1.46 2.26 5.50
C GLY A 211 0.66 2.97 6.57
N CYS A 212 -0.66 3.02 6.40
CA CYS A 212 -1.57 3.59 7.40
C CYS A 212 -1.62 2.68 8.64
N ILE A 213 -1.56 3.27 9.83
CA ILE A 213 -1.76 2.57 11.10
C ILE A 213 -3.14 1.93 11.11
N GLY A 214 -3.21 0.66 11.52
CA GLY A 214 -4.47 -0.07 11.65
C GLY A 214 -5.06 -0.55 10.33
N CYS A 215 -4.34 -0.46 9.20
CA CYS A 215 -4.86 -0.84 7.90
C CYS A 215 -5.40 -2.29 7.89
N PRO A 216 -6.66 -2.54 7.46
CA PRO A 216 -7.25 -3.89 7.40
C PRO A 216 -6.58 -4.86 6.41
N LEU A 217 -5.62 -4.36 5.62
CA LEU A 217 -4.80 -5.19 4.74
C LEU A 217 -3.62 -5.82 5.50
N ALA A 218 -3.21 -5.25 6.62
CA ALA A 218 -2.25 -5.86 7.53
C ALA A 218 -2.90 -7.01 8.32
N SER A 219 -2.08 -7.94 8.80
CA SER A 219 -2.53 -8.99 9.69
C SER A 219 -3.04 -8.41 11.01
N VAL A 220 -3.94 -9.13 11.68
CA VAL A 220 -4.45 -8.74 13.01
C VAL A 220 -3.29 -8.52 13.98
N LYS A 221 -2.33 -9.45 14.02
CA LYS A 221 -1.12 -9.35 14.85
C LYS A 221 -0.33 -8.05 14.61
N ASN A 222 -0.16 -7.65 13.35
CA ASN A 222 0.54 -6.39 13.04
C ASN A 222 -0.25 -5.19 13.51
N ARG A 223 -1.58 -5.18 13.31
CA ARG A 223 -2.45 -4.08 13.74
C ARG A 223 -2.48 -3.95 15.27
N GLU A 224 -2.52 -5.07 15.99
CA GLU A 224 -2.43 -5.08 17.47
C GLU A 224 -1.12 -4.46 17.94
N TRP A 225 -0.02 -4.87 17.32
CA TRP A 225 1.31 -4.33 17.64
C TRP A 225 1.42 -2.84 17.30
N GLU A 226 0.88 -2.41 16.15
CA GLU A 226 0.76 -0.99 15.77
C GLU A 226 -0.03 -0.20 16.82
N PHE A 227 -1.18 -0.69 17.26
CA PHE A 227 -2.01 0.00 18.25
C PHE A 227 -1.42 -0.01 19.67
N LYS A 228 -0.60 -1.02 20.00
CA LYS A 228 0.19 -1.01 21.24
C LYS A 228 1.28 0.06 21.20
N ARG A 229 1.93 0.25 20.03
CA ARG A 229 2.93 1.30 19.83
C ARG A 229 2.31 2.69 19.73
N TYR A 230 1.13 2.80 19.12
CA TYR A 230 0.43 4.04 18.83
C TYR A 230 -0.96 4.10 19.50
N PRO A 231 -1.05 4.13 20.85
CA PRO A 231 -2.33 4.05 21.57
C PRO A 231 -3.25 5.23 21.24
N LYS A 232 -2.70 6.43 20.99
CA LYS A 232 -3.50 7.60 20.60
C LYS A 232 -4.25 7.41 19.27
N PHE A 233 -3.69 6.62 18.35
CA PHE A 233 -4.39 6.27 17.11
C PHE A 233 -5.52 5.28 17.38
N ARG A 234 -5.33 4.31 18.29
CA ARG A 234 -6.40 3.41 18.74
C ARG A 234 -7.59 4.22 19.28
N GLU A 235 -7.32 5.12 20.22
CA GLU A 235 -8.36 5.99 20.79
C GLU A 235 -9.02 6.87 19.73
N ALA A 236 -8.25 7.42 18.78
CA ALA A 236 -8.80 8.21 17.68
C ALA A 236 -9.74 7.41 16.78
N TYR A 237 -9.42 6.13 16.50
CA TYR A 237 -10.32 5.24 15.77
C TYR A 237 -11.61 4.99 16.54
N ILE A 238 -11.53 4.66 17.83
CA ILE A 238 -12.72 4.40 18.66
C ILE A 238 -13.63 5.63 18.70
N ARG A 239 -13.09 6.81 19.03
CA ARG A 239 -13.86 8.07 19.01
C ARG A 239 -14.48 8.38 17.64
N THR A 240 -13.77 8.05 16.56
CA THR A 240 -14.30 8.23 15.20
C THR A 240 -15.43 7.26 14.92
N PHE A 241 -15.32 6.01 15.39
CA PHE A 241 -16.36 5.01 15.24
C PHE A 241 -17.61 5.33 16.06
N ASP A 242 -17.49 5.92 17.25
CA ASP A 242 -18.64 6.45 18.00
C ASP A 242 -19.42 7.48 17.16
N ARG A 243 -18.73 8.50 16.65
CA ARG A 243 -19.32 9.54 15.79
C ARG A 243 -19.88 8.97 14.49
N MET A 244 -19.28 7.90 13.97
CA MET A 244 -19.77 7.20 12.79
C MET A 244 -21.08 6.46 13.08
N VAL A 245 -21.22 5.83 14.26
CA VAL A 245 -22.45 5.17 14.70
C VAL A 245 -23.58 6.20 14.91
N GLU A 246 -23.29 7.34 15.53
CA GLU A 246 -24.24 8.46 15.63
C GLU A 246 -24.73 8.89 14.24
N ALA A 247 -23.80 9.17 13.31
CA ALA A 247 -24.15 9.54 11.94
C ALA A 247 -24.95 8.46 11.20
N ARG A 248 -24.78 7.17 11.53
CA ARG A 248 -25.57 6.06 10.98
C ARG A 248 -27.00 6.07 11.50
N ARG A 249 -27.19 6.29 12.80
CA ARG A 249 -28.50 6.40 13.45
C ARG A 249 -29.29 7.56 12.86
N ASP A 250 -28.66 8.72 12.70
CA ASP A 250 -29.29 9.90 12.09
C ASP A 250 -29.74 9.65 10.64
N ALA A 251 -29.05 8.78 9.93
CA ALA A 251 -29.40 8.36 8.58
C ALA A 251 -30.39 7.17 8.51
N GLY A 252 -30.95 6.75 9.65
CA GLY A 252 -31.93 5.67 9.74
C GLY A 252 -31.36 4.26 9.45
N LYS A 253 -30.04 4.08 9.53
CA LYS A 253 -29.41 2.76 9.29
C LYS A 253 -29.42 1.94 10.58
N SER A 254 -29.65 0.63 10.44
CA SER A 254 -29.47 -0.29 11.56
C SER A 254 -28.00 -0.38 11.98
N ASP A 255 -27.78 -0.38 13.28
CA ASP A 255 -26.47 -0.52 13.90
C ASP A 255 -26.04 -1.99 14.00
N GLY A 256 -26.97 -2.95 13.99
CA GLY A 256 -26.67 -4.35 14.25
C GLY A 256 -25.85 -4.49 15.55
N ASN A 257 -24.63 -5.06 15.44
CA ASN A 257 -23.70 -5.21 16.56
C ASN A 257 -22.84 -3.97 16.85
N TRP A 258 -23.02 -2.86 16.12
CA TRP A 258 -22.23 -1.63 16.26
C TRP A 258 -22.90 -0.63 17.19
N ASN A 259 -23.04 -1.02 18.46
CA ASN A 259 -23.67 -0.17 19.48
C ASN A 259 -22.78 0.99 19.97
N SER A 260 -21.46 0.85 19.81
CA SER A 260 -20.42 1.76 20.30
C SER A 260 -19.18 1.70 19.40
N GLY A 261 -18.32 2.71 19.49
CA GLY A 261 -17.04 2.78 18.80
C GLY A 261 -16.10 1.64 19.19
N GLU A 262 -16.14 1.20 20.44
CA GLU A 262 -15.37 0.03 20.92
C GLU A 262 -15.87 -1.27 20.26
N ALA A 263 -17.19 -1.45 20.16
CA ALA A 263 -17.76 -2.61 19.47
C ALA A 263 -17.41 -2.63 17.98
N VAL A 264 -17.46 -1.46 17.31
CA VAL A 264 -17.00 -1.32 15.92
C VAL A 264 -15.51 -1.62 15.83
N PHE A 265 -14.69 -1.10 16.74
CA PHE A 265 -13.24 -1.30 16.74
C PHE A 265 -12.89 -2.79 16.90
N ASN A 266 -13.55 -3.49 17.82
CA ASN A 266 -13.36 -4.92 18.03
C ASN A 266 -13.78 -5.73 16.82
N TRP A 267 -14.95 -5.44 16.25
CA TRP A 267 -15.39 -6.05 14.98
C TRP A 267 -14.39 -5.76 13.85
N TRP A 268 -13.88 -4.55 13.78
CA TRP A 268 -12.94 -4.11 12.75
C TRP A 268 -11.55 -4.74 12.90
N MET A 269 -11.14 -5.09 14.12
CA MET A 269 -9.90 -5.79 14.41
C MET A 269 -10.02 -7.30 14.17
N TYR A 270 -11.07 -7.92 14.68
CA TYR A 270 -11.17 -9.36 14.85
C TYR A 270 -12.23 -10.04 13.95
N GLY A 271 -13.10 -9.27 13.32
CA GLY A 271 -14.27 -9.77 12.61
C GLY A 271 -15.40 -10.17 13.55
N ASN A 272 -16.41 -10.86 13.01
CA ASN A 272 -17.42 -11.49 13.84
C ASN A 272 -16.82 -12.72 14.55
N PRO A 273 -17.19 -13.00 15.81
CA PRO A 273 -16.85 -14.26 16.45
C PRO A 273 -17.32 -15.41 15.55
N LYS A 274 -16.52 -16.47 15.46
CA LYS A 274 -16.95 -17.69 14.76
C LYS A 274 -18.22 -18.17 15.46
N GLN A 275 -19.33 -18.24 14.75
CA GLN A 275 -20.46 -19.04 15.23
C GLN A 275 -19.96 -20.47 15.26
N GLU A 276 -19.80 -21.02 16.45
CA GLU A 276 -19.66 -22.46 16.61
C GLU A 276 -20.95 -23.07 16.07
N LYS A 277 -20.87 -23.69 14.89
CA LYS A 277 -21.95 -24.57 14.45
C LYS A 277 -21.88 -25.77 15.38
N GLN A 278 -22.71 -25.77 16.41
CA GLN A 278 -22.96 -26.96 17.21
C GLN A 278 -23.48 -28.01 16.24
N ILE A 279 -22.63 -29.00 15.94
CA ILE A 279 -23.04 -30.14 15.11
C ILE A 279 -23.95 -30.99 15.98
N GLU A 280 -25.10 -31.41 15.44
CA GLU A 280 -26.06 -32.23 16.16
C GLU A 280 -25.37 -33.51 16.69
N GLY A 281 -25.29 -33.66 18.01
CA GLY A 281 -24.56 -34.75 18.68
C GLY A 281 -23.27 -34.36 19.42
N GLN A 282 -22.82 -33.11 19.36
CA GLN A 282 -21.67 -32.64 20.13
C GLN A 282 -22.09 -32.26 21.56
N MET A 283 -21.70 -33.07 22.57
CA MET A 283 -21.92 -32.73 23.98
C MET A 283 -20.92 -31.65 24.43
N GLU A 284 -21.42 -30.59 25.07
CA GLU A 284 -20.61 -29.60 25.76
C GLU A 284 -19.94 -30.23 26.99
N PHE A 285 -18.61 -30.16 27.05
CA PHE A 285 -17.86 -30.55 28.24
C PHE A 285 -17.73 -29.34 29.17
N ASN A 286 -18.59 -29.27 30.18
CA ASN A 286 -18.38 -28.37 31.31
C ASN A 286 -17.37 -29.00 32.26
N CYS A 287 -16.09 -28.68 32.09
CA CYS A 287 -15.10 -28.94 33.14
C CYS A 287 -15.34 -27.97 34.29
N ASN A 288 -15.99 -28.44 35.35
CA ASN A 288 -15.97 -27.75 36.64
C ASN A 288 -14.54 -27.84 37.21
N GLU A 289 -13.84 -26.70 37.28
CA GLU A 289 -12.47 -26.59 37.83
C GLU A 289 -12.38 -27.00 39.32
N GLU A 290 -13.50 -27.06 40.05
CA GLU A 290 -13.52 -27.40 41.49
C GLU A 290 -13.17 -28.87 41.82
N LEU A 291 -13.11 -29.78 40.84
CA LEU A 291 -12.80 -31.20 41.09
C LEU A 291 -11.29 -31.52 41.02
N TYR A 292 -10.45 -30.63 40.48
CA TYR A 292 -9.02 -30.89 40.37
C TYR A 292 -8.26 -30.66 41.68
N ASP A 293 -8.72 -29.72 42.52
CA ASP A 293 -8.05 -29.34 43.78
C ASP A 293 -8.30 -30.31 44.95
N LYS A 294 -9.14 -31.35 44.79
CA LYS A 294 -9.34 -32.41 45.79
C LYS A 294 -8.56 -33.69 45.52
N ALA A 295 -7.78 -33.74 44.45
CA ALA A 295 -7.05 -34.93 44.01
C ALA A 295 -5.52 -34.75 43.98
N VAL A 296 -5.00 -33.67 44.57
CA VAL A 296 -3.56 -33.45 44.79
C VAL A 296 -3.24 -33.51 46.27
#